data_AF-A0A328S3K6-F1
#
_entry.id   AF-A0A328S3K6-F1
#
_cell.length_a   1.000
_cell.length_b   1.000
_cell.length_c   1.000
_cell.angle_alpha   90.00
_cell.angle_beta   90.00
_cell.angle_gamma   90.00
#
_symmetry.space_group_name_H-M   'P 1'
#
loop_
_entity.id
_entity.type
_entity.pdbx_description
1 polymer ?
#
loop_
_entity_poly.entity_id
_entity_poly.type
_entity_poly.pdbx_seq_one_letter_code
_entity_poly.pdbx_strand_id
1 'polypeptide(L)'
;MNNKRILLVMIMLFALLIGLSLVATLNNNSTYNMDNYNFSTLNTQDKTLLKVNQQGPIDLKEFINKIRTEEYFEGYDSQTLAWMESLGQKEVFTSNDSYIIMNRMDASKINTVFVTDAYIEEYIDCVVVENHSLGGNNPHNVLLVKDVTNLGNRTYYYEV
;
A
#
# COMPACT_ATOMS: atom_id res chain seq x y z
N MET A 1 -45.24 12.42 -28.61
CA MET A 1 -44.47 11.61 -27.65
C MET A 1 -44.44 12.37 -26.33
N ASN A 2 -45.06 11.85 -25.27
CA ASN A 2 -45.34 12.64 -24.06
C ASN A 2 -44.05 13.16 -23.41
N ASN A 3 -43.99 14.46 -23.10
CA ASN A 3 -42.83 15.15 -22.51
C ASN A 3 -42.28 14.44 -21.25
N LYS A 4 -43.14 13.72 -20.52
CA LYS A 4 -42.75 12.90 -19.35
C LYS A 4 -41.86 11.69 -19.71
N ARG A 5 -42.03 11.10 -20.91
CA ARG A 5 -41.20 9.99 -21.38
C ARG A 5 -39.83 10.46 -21.88
N ILE A 6 -39.75 11.67 -22.43
CA ILE A 6 -38.48 12.28 -22.87
C ILE A 6 -37.60 12.62 -21.66
N LEU A 7 -38.18 13.15 -20.59
CA LEU A 7 -37.47 13.45 -19.34
C LEU A 7 -36.86 12.19 -18.69
N LEU A 8 -37.62 11.09 -18.65
CA LEU A 8 -37.14 9.81 -18.09
C LEU A 8 -35.97 9.22 -18.87
N VAL A 9 -36.00 9.33 -20.21
CA VAL A 9 -34.89 8.85 -21.06
C VAL A 9 -33.64 9.72 -20.87
N MET A 10 -33.78 11.04 -20.71
CA MET A 10 -32.63 11.91 -20.42
C MET A 10 -31.98 11.62 -19.06
N ILE A 11 -32.77 11.34 -18.02
CA ILE A 11 -32.22 11.02 -16.68
C ILE A 11 -31.43 9.70 -16.71
N MET A 12 -31.92 8.68 -17.42
CA MET A 12 -31.18 7.43 -17.62
C MET A 12 -29.86 7.63 -18.39
N LEU A 13 -29.88 8.46 -19.45
CA LEU A 13 -28.67 8.77 -20.23
C LEU A 13 -27.62 9.51 -19.41
N PHE A 14 -28.04 10.40 -18.50
CA PHE A 14 -27.14 11.12 -17.62
C PHE A 14 -26.50 10.21 -16.55
N ALA A 15 -27.26 9.24 -16.02
CA ALA A 15 -26.73 8.26 -15.07
C ALA A 15 -25.68 7.32 -15.70
N LEU A 16 -25.83 6.99 -16.99
CA LEU A 16 -24.84 6.20 -17.76
C LEU A 16 -23.55 6.98 -18.06
N LEU A 17 -23.62 8.30 -18.26
CA LEU A 17 -22.42 9.12 -18.53
C LEU A 17 -21.54 9.33 -17.29
N ILE A 18 -22.12 9.36 -16.08
CA ILE A 18 -21.36 9.50 -14.83
C ILE A 18 -20.66 8.18 -14.46
N GLY A 19 -21.19 7.03 -14.88
CA GLY A 19 -20.56 5.71 -14.65
C GLY A 19 -19.31 5.45 -15.50
N LEU A 20 -19.12 6.18 -16.61
CA LEU A 20 -18.03 5.94 -17.57
C LEU A 20 -16.82 6.88 -17.39
N SER A 21 -16.89 7.90 -16.54
CA SER A 21 -15.77 8.84 -16.31
C SER A 21 -14.79 8.42 -15.20
N LEU A 22 -15.00 7.28 -14.53
CA LEU A 22 -14.10 6.78 -13.48
C LEU A 22 -13.07 5.72 -13.95
N VAL A 23 -13.11 5.29 -15.21
CA VAL A 23 -12.21 4.23 -15.73
C VAL A 23 -11.11 4.77 -16.66
N ALA A 24 -11.09 6.08 -16.93
CA ALA A 24 -10.09 6.70 -17.79
C ALA A 24 -9.19 7.65 -16.98
N THR A 25 -8.29 7.12 -16.15
CA THR A 25 -7.00 7.73 -15.73
C THR A 25 -6.32 6.92 -14.63
N LEU A 26 -5.95 5.67 -14.92
CA LEU A 26 -4.87 4.97 -14.19
C LEU A 26 -3.99 4.28 -15.24
N ASN A 27 -3.27 5.10 -16.00
CA ASN A 27 -2.13 4.62 -16.77
C ASN A 27 -0.98 5.60 -16.55
N ASN A 28 -0.44 5.59 -15.32
CA ASN A 28 0.79 6.28 -14.99
C ASN A 28 1.93 5.27 -15.04
N ASN A 29 2.31 4.87 -16.26
CA ASN A 29 3.62 4.29 -16.49
C ASN A 29 4.60 5.46 -16.61
N SER A 30 5.00 6.00 -15.47
CA SER A 30 6.04 7.01 -15.41
C SER A 30 7.30 6.38 -14.85
N THR A 31 8.19 5.92 -15.73
CA THR A 31 9.60 5.70 -15.40
C THR A 31 10.20 7.05 -15.04
N TYR A 32 10.30 7.34 -13.74
CA TYR A 32 10.95 8.55 -13.23
C TYR A 32 12.41 8.28 -12.88
N ASN A 33 13.29 9.12 -13.43
CA ASN A 33 14.73 9.12 -13.15
C ASN A 33 14.99 9.77 -11.80
N MET A 34 15.58 9.02 -10.87
CA MET A 34 15.68 9.35 -9.44
C MET A 34 16.97 10.10 -9.07
N ASP A 35 17.37 11.11 -9.85
CA ASP A 35 18.68 11.76 -9.62
C ASP A 35 18.62 13.21 -9.10
N ASN A 36 17.44 13.81 -8.88
CA ASN A 36 17.37 15.18 -8.34
C ASN A 36 16.05 15.49 -7.65
N TYR A 37 15.98 15.40 -6.33
CA TYR A 37 15.00 16.17 -5.57
C TYR A 37 15.60 16.75 -4.29
N ASN A 38 15.86 18.06 -4.33
CA ASN A 38 16.07 18.89 -3.15
C ASN A 38 14.70 19.33 -2.60
N PHE A 39 14.43 18.91 -1.36
CA PHE A 39 13.19 19.12 -0.63
C PHE A 39 13.12 20.53 -0.02
N SER A 40 12.02 21.26 -0.21
CA SER A 40 11.76 22.51 0.50
C SER A 40 10.35 22.57 1.10
N THR A 41 10.32 22.31 2.42
CA THR A 41 9.51 22.92 3.49
C THR A 41 8.00 23.10 3.31
N LEU A 42 7.23 22.29 4.04
CA LEU A 42 5.87 22.58 4.51
C LEU A 42 5.59 21.73 5.77
N ASN A 43 5.78 22.29 6.98
CA ASN A 43 5.40 21.74 8.30
C ASN A 43 5.20 20.21 8.34
N THR A 44 6.28 19.47 8.14
CA THR A 44 6.24 18.02 7.95
C THR A 44 6.63 17.34 9.24
N GLN A 45 5.77 16.45 9.76
CA GLN A 45 6.33 15.30 10.48
C GLN A 45 7.38 14.68 9.55
N ASP A 46 8.58 14.40 10.07
CA ASP A 46 9.69 13.94 9.24
C ASP A 46 9.26 12.73 8.43
N LYS A 47 9.06 12.97 7.13
CA LYS A 47 8.64 11.92 6.23
C LYS A 47 9.82 11.00 5.97
N THR A 48 9.52 9.71 5.93
CA THR A 48 10.47 8.64 5.73
C THR A 48 10.22 8.02 4.38
N LEU A 49 11.30 7.86 3.60
CA LEU A 49 11.29 7.09 2.36
C LEU A 49 11.40 5.60 2.71
N LEU A 50 10.40 4.81 2.32
CA LEU A 50 10.39 3.36 2.51
C LEU A 50 10.26 2.65 1.15
N LYS A 51 10.77 1.42 1.09
CA LYS A 51 10.61 0.54 -0.06
C LYS A 51 9.66 -0.59 0.31
N VAL A 52 8.72 -0.91 -0.56
CA VAL A 52 7.75 -1.99 -0.34
C VAL A 52 7.70 -2.90 -1.56
N ASN A 53 7.45 -4.18 -1.34
CA ASN A 53 7.18 -5.15 -2.39
C ASN A 53 5.76 -4.95 -2.93
N GLN A 54 5.58 -4.92 -4.25
CA GLN A 54 4.27 -4.82 -4.89
C GLN A 54 3.38 -6.07 -4.77
N GLN A 55 3.88 -7.18 -4.23
CA GLN A 55 3.12 -8.40 -3.95
C GLN A 55 2.28 -8.29 -2.65
N GLY A 56 1.56 -7.19 -2.49
CA GLY A 56 0.60 -6.91 -1.41
C GLY A 56 -0.55 -6.05 -1.94
N PRO A 57 -1.51 -5.62 -1.12
CA PRO A 57 -1.51 -5.75 0.33
C PRO A 57 -1.99 -7.12 0.81
N ILE A 58 -1.51 -7.50 2.00
CA ILE A 58 -2.02 -8.61 2.81
C ILE A 58 -2.92 -8.01 3.89
N ASP A 59 -4.09 -8.59 4.13
CA ASP A 59 -4.94 -8.17 5.25
C ASP A 59 -4.22 -8.37 6.59
N LEU A 60 -4.23 -7.38 7.47
CA LEU A 60 -3.49 -7.44 8.75
C LEU A 60 -3.91 -8.63 9.61
N LYS A 61 -5.19 -9.02 9.61
CA LYS A 61 -5.66 -10.17 10.37
C LYS A 61 -5.10 -11.48 9.81
N GLU A 62 -5.02 -11.60 8.48
CA GLU A 62 -4.36 -12.75 7.84
C GLU A 62 -2.88 -12.78 8.21
N PHE A 63 -2.20 -11.64 8.16
CA PHE A 63 -0.78 -11.55 8.49
C PHE A 63 -0.48 -11.88 9.96
N ILE A 64 -1.30 -11.39 10.90
CA ILE A 64 -1.23 -11.77 12.32
C ILE A 64 -1.40 -13.28 12.50
N ASN A 65 -2.31 -13.91 11.75
CA ASN A 65 -2.48 -15.35 11.80
C ASN A 65 -1.21 -16.09 11.31
N LYS A 66 -0.58 -15.62 10.22
CA LYS A 66 0.71 -16.17 9.76
C LYS A 66 1.78 -16.09 10.83
N ILE A 67 1.91 -14.93 11.50
CA ILE A 67 2.85 -14.75 12.61
C ILE A 67 2.63 -15.79 13.73
N ARG A 68 1.37 -16.14 14.01
CA ARG A 68 1.05 -17.13 15.06
C ARG A 68 1.36 -18.55 14.68
N THR A 69 1.20 -18.89 13.40
CA THR A 69 1.13 -20.29 12.96
C THR A 69 2.37 -20.77 12.23
N GLU A 70 3.15 -19.87 11.62
CA GLU A 70 4.31 -20.26 10.82
C GLU A 70 5.58 -20.26 11.67
N GLU A 71 6.39 -21.31 11.51
CA GLU A 71 7.68 -21.51 12.20
C GLU A 71 8.66 -20.36 11.96
N TYR A 72 8.58 -19.70 10.80
CA TYR A 72 9.39 -18.52 10.46
C TYR A 72 9.26 -17.37 11.47
N PHE A 73 8.12 -17.28 12.17
CA PHE A 73 7.87 -16.25 13.17
C PHE A 73 8.05 -16.75 14.62
N GLU A 74 8.63 -17.93 14.82
CA GLU A 74 8.84 -18.46 16.17
C GLU A 74 9.64 -17.49 17.05
N GLY A 75 9.15 -17.30 18.28
CA GLY A 75 9.72 -16.36 19.24
C GLY A 75 9.27 -14.91 19.08
N TYR A 76 8.23 -14.65 18.27
CA TYR A 76 7.68 -13.29 18.12
C TYR A 76 7.34 -12.63 19.47
N ASP A 77 7.43 -11.31 19.52
CA ASP A 77 7.04 -10.52 20.68
C ASP A 77 5.52 -10.44 20.83
N SER A 78 5.01 -11.02 21.91
CA SER A 78 3.58 -11.02 22.22
C SER A 78 2.98 -9.63 22.40
N GLN A 79 3.76 -8.64 22.85
CA GLN A 79 3.26 -7.26 23.03
C GLN A 79 3.05 -6.59 21.67
N THR A 80 4.01 -6.74 20.77
CA THR A 80 3.90 -6.29 19.38
C THR A 80 2.72 -6.95 18.68
N LEU A 81 2.50 -8.25 18.85
CA LEU A 81 1.35 -8.92 18.24
C LEU A 81 0.01 -8.41 18.79
N ALA A 82 -0.10 -8.21 20.10
CA ALA A 82 -1.30 -7.64 20.72
C ALA A 82 -1.56 -6.19 20.27
N TRP A 83 -0.50 -5.40 20.09
CA TRP A 83 -0.59 -4.07 19.49
C TRP A 83 -1.12 -4.15 18.06
N MET A 84 -0.59 -5.03 17.20
CA MET A 84 -1.08 -5.22 15.82
C MET A 84 -2.57 -5.56 15.80
N GLU A 85 -3.04 -6.45 16.68
CA GLU A 85 -4.46 -6.82 16.79
C GLU A 85 -5.37 -5.63 17.14
N SER A 86 -4.86 -4.69 17.95
CA SER A 86 -5.61 -3.50 18.36
C SER A 86 -5.85 -2.49 17.23
N LEU A 87 -5.06 -2.55 16.15
CA LEU A 87 -5.14 -1.60 15.03
C LEU A 87 -6.39 -1.78 14.16
N GLY A 88 -7.09 -2.92 14.29
CA GLY A 88 -8.28 -3.25 13.54
C GLY A 88 -7.99 -3.54 12.06
N GLN A 89 -8.88 -3.09 11.17
CA GLN A 89 -8.74 -3.33 9.73
C GLN A 89 -7.64 -2.44 9.13
N LYS A 90 -6.54 -3.08 8.73
CA LYS A 90 -5.37 -2.47 8.10
C LYS A 90 -4.82 -3.41 7.03
N GLU A 91 -3.97 -2.86 6.19
CA GLU A 91 -3.31 -3.54 5.10
C GLU A 91 -1.80 -3.57 5.38
N VAL A 92 -1.15 -4.66 5.01
CA VAL A 92 0.28 -4.90 5.24
C VAL A 92 1.01 -5.06 3.92
N PHE A 93 2.12 -4.34 3.79
CA PHE A 93 3.11 -4.56 2.73
C PHE A 93 4.40 -5.08 3.35
N THR A 94 5.09 -5.97 2.62
CA THR A 94 6.40 -6.46 3.02
C THR A 94 7.49 -5.55 2.46
N SER A 95 8.52 -5.30 3.25
CA SER A 95 9.77 -4.65 2.87
C SER A 95 10.91 -5.58 3.22
N ASN A 96 12.11 -5.32 2.68
CA ASN A 96 13.28 -6.16 2.93
C ASN A 96 13.63 -6.26 4.42
N ASP A 97 13.38 -5.20 5.19
CA ASP A 97 13.75 -5.11 6.61
C ASP A 97 12.56 -4.84 7.54
N SER A 98 11.34 -4.75 7.00
CA SER A 98 10.16 -4.42 7.81
C SER A 98 8.82 -4.89 7.22
N TYR A 99 7.81 -4.96 8.08
CA TYR A 99 6.41 -5.09 7.72
C TYR A 99 5.72 -3.75 7.91
N ILE A 100 5.11 -3.23 6.85
CA ILE A 100 4.56 -1.88 6.79
C ILE A 100 3.04 -1.97 6.88
N ILE A 101 2.48 -1.54 8.01
CA ILE A 101 1.05 -1.48 8.28
C ILE A 101 0.52 -0.09 7.93
N MET A 102 -0.55 -0.02 7.16
CA MET A 102 -1.22 1.23 6.82
C MET A 102 -2.73 1.04 6.70
N ASN A 103 -3.48 2.14 6.63
CA ASN A 103 -4.90 2.07 6.34
C ASN A 103 -5.14 1.74 4.84
N ARG A 104 -6.36 1.29 4.52
CA ARG A 104 -6.72 0.91 3.14
C ARG A 104 -6.59 2.05 2.12
N MET A 105 -6.87 3.29 2.51
CA MET A 105 -6.77 4.44 1.60
C MET A 105 -5.31 4.73 1.23
N ASP A 106 -4.39 4.60 2.18
CA ASP A 106 -2.96 4.72 1.94
C ASP A 106 -2.43 3.53 1.14
N ALA A 107 -2.87 2.31 1.46
CA ALA A 107 -2.52 1.10 0.71
C ALA A 107 -2.92 1.17 -0.77
N SER A 108 -4.10 1.73 -1.08
CA SER A 108 -4.57 1.87 -2.47
C SER A 108 -3.72 2.77 -3.37
N LYS A 109 -2.76 3.51 -2.79
CA LYS A 109 -1.82 4.35 -3.55
C LYS A 109 -0.63 3.56 -4.06
N ILE A 110 -0.40 2.35 -3.55
CA ILE A 110 0.68 1.44 -3.93
C ILE A 110 0.11 0.48 -4.98
N ASN A 111 0.84 0.25 -6.07
CA ASN A 111 0.37 -0.62 -7.13
C ASN A 111 0.62 -2.08 -6.75
N THR A 112 -0.44 -2.87 -6.72
CA THR A 112 -0.36 -4.32 -6.53
C THR A 112 -0.12 -5.02 -7.85
N VAL A 113 1.02 -5.70 -8.00
CA VAL A 113 1.33 -6.47 -9.21
C VAL A 113 1.95 -7.81 -8.83
N PHE A 114 1.43 -8.89 -9.43
CA PHE A 114 2.01 -10.22 -9.32
C PHE A 114 2.80 -10.53 -10.59
N VAL A 115 4.10 -10.77 -10.44
CA VAL A 115 5.03 -11.12 -11.51
C VAL A 115 5.76 -12.42 -11.16
N THR A 116 6.13 -13.20 -12.17
CA THR A 116 6.74 -14.53 -12.00
C THR A 116 8.25 -14.54 -12.24
N ASP A 117 8.74 -13.65 -13.11
CA ASP A 117 10.12 -13.56 -13.60
C ASP A 117 10.81 -12.24 -13.21
N ALA A 118 10.18 -11.49 -12.30
CA ALA A 118 10.71 -10.26 -11.77
C ALA A 118 10.34 -10.07 -10.30
N TYR A 119 10.99 -9.10 -9.67
CA TYR A 119 10.65 -8.51 -8.39
C TYR A 119 10.48 -7.01 -8.58
N ILE A 120 9.41 -6.42 -8.04
CA ILE A 120 9.13 -4.99 -8.19
C ILE A 120 9.12 -4.34 -6.81
N GLU A 121 10.04 -3.40 -6.61
CA GLU A 121 10.06 -2.52 -5.45
C GLU A 121 9.33 -1.22 -5.77
N GLU A 122 8.43 -0.80 -4.89
CA GLU A 122 7.78 0.50 -4.95
C GLU A 122 8.31 1.40 -3.83
N TYR A 123 8.54 2.66 -4.17
CA TYR A 123 9.10 3.66 -3.28
C TYR A 123 7.97 4.54 -2.77
N ILE A 124 7.85 4.62 -1.44
CA ILE A 124 6.81 5.41 -0.79
C ILE A 124 7.42 6.44 0.14
N ASP A 125 6.82 7.62 0.17
CA ASP A 125 7.09 8.69 1.12
C ASP A 125 5.93 8.74 2.12
N CYS A 126 6.21 8.56 3.41
CA CYS A 126 5.17 8.43 4.44
C CYS A 126 5.64 8.92 5.81
N VAL A 127 4.74 9.00 6.77
CA VAL A 127 5.08 9.29 8.17
C VAL A 127 5.02 7.99 8.98
N VAL A 128 6.12 7.63 9.63
CA VAL A 128 6.14 6.53 10.60
C VAL A 128 5.50 7.02 11.90
N VAL A 129 4.42 6.36 12.30
CA VAL A 129 3.66 6.66 13.52
C VAL A 129 4.22 5.88 14.69
N GLU A 130 4.46 4.58 14.49
CA GLU A 130 5.02 3.68 15.50
C GLU A 130 5.94 2.65 14.85
N ASN A 131 6.92 2.17 15.63
CA ASN A 131 7.91 1.18 15.23
C ASN A 131 8.09 0.17 16.37
N HIS A 132 7.77 -1.09 16.10
CA HIS A 132 7.87 -2.18 17.06
C HIS A 132 8.74 -3.29 16.48
N SER A 133 9.56 -3.94 17.29
CA SER A 133 10.30 -5.12 16.85
C SER A 133 9.39 -6.33 16.89
N LEU A 134 9.37 -7.16 15.83
CA LEU A 134 8.61 -8.41 15.88
C LEU A 134 9.22 -9.44 16.85
N GLY A 135 10.45 -9.20 17.33
CA GLY A 135 11.12 -10.05 18.30
C GLY A 135 11.58 -11.40 17.74
N GLY A 136 12.04 -12.26 18.64
CA GLY A 136 12.51 -13.61 18.31
C GLY A 136 13.75 -13.62 17.42
N ASN A 137 13.80 -14.59 16.52
CA ASN A 137 14.84 -14.68 15.49
C ASN A 137 14.51 -13.86 14.23
N ASN A 138 13.44 -13.04 14.27
CA ASN A 138 12.99 -12.29 13.12
C ASN A 138 13.66 -10.90 13.09
N PRO A 139 14.44 -10.58 12.05
CA PRO A 139 15.15 -9.30 11.99
C PRO A 139 14.22 -8.13 11.63
N HIS A 140 12.97 -8.39 11.25
CA HIS A 140 12.07 -7.38 10.71
C HIS A 140 11.36 -6.59 11.83
N ASN A 141 11.31 -5.27 11.66
CA ASN A 141 10.44 -4.42 12.46
C ASN A 141 9.03 -4.33 11.84
N VAL A 142 8.05 -3.98 12.65
CA VAL A 142 6.68 -3.68 12.23
C VAL A 142 6.45 -2.18 12.36
N LEU A 143 6.17 -1.52 11.25
CA LEU A 143 6.00 -0.07 11.15
C LEU A 143 4.54 0.25 10.89
N LEU A 144 3.92 1.08 11.74
CA LEU A 144 2.65 1.71 11.42
C LEU A 144 2.92 3.04 10.72
N VAL A 145 2.40 3.22 9.53
CA VAL A 145 2.61 4.44 8.73
C VAL A 145 1.30 5.11 8.33
N LYS A 146 1.39 6.38 7.97
CA LYS A 146 0.29 7.19 7.42
C LYS A 146 0.80 8.18 6.38
N ASP A 147 -0.13 8.88 5.73
CA ASP A 147 0.17 9.96 4.77
C ASP A 147 1.05 9.47 3.61
N VAL A 148 0.74 8.26 3.12
CA VAL A 148 1.53 7.58 2.09
C VAL A 148 1.40 8.31 0.77
N THR A 149 2.54 8.51 0.12
CA THR A 149 2.66 9.04 -1.25
C THR A 149 3.52 8.07 -2.05
N ASN A 150 3.01 7.59 -3.18
CA ASN A 150 3.76 6.73 -4.08
C ASN A 150 4.68 7.57 -4.97
N LEU A 151 5.96 7.22 -5.01
CA LEU A 151 6.99 7.93 -5.78
C LEU A 151 7.38 7.21 -7.08
N GLY A 152 6.85 6.00 -7.31
CA GLY A 152 7.18 5.14 -8.44
C GLY A 152 7.83 3.83 -8.01
N ASN A 153 8.22 3.02 -9.00
CA ASN A 153 8.74 1.68 -8.78
C ASN A 153 10.01 1.38 -9.57
N ARG A 154 10.66 0.28 -9.21
CA ARG A 154 11.80 -0.30 -9.92
C ARG A 154 11.60 -1.80 -10.04
N THR A 155 11.73 -2.28 -11.28
CA THR A 155 11.63 -3.70 -11.62
C THR A 155 13.02 -4.32 -11.71
N TYR A 156 13.20 -5.47 -11.08
CA TYR A 156 14.39 -6.31 -11.15
C TYR A 156 13.99 -7.62 -11.80
N TYR A 157 14.54 -7.91 -12.98
CA TYR A 157 14.29 -9.15 -13.69
C TYR A 157 15.24 -10.24 -13.19
N TYR A 158 14.75 -11.46 -13.02
CA TYR A 158 15.62 -12.60 -12.78
C TYR A 158 16.29 -12.97 -14.12
N GLU A 159 17.62 -13.06 -14.13
CA GLU A 159 18.33 -13.66 -15.27
C GLU A 159 18.01 -15.16 -15.28
N VAL A 160 17.38 -15.62 -16.36
CA VAL A 160 16.96 -17.02 -16.57
C VAL A 160 17.85 -17.68 -17.60
#